data_AF-A0A8T2F7D9-F1
#
_entry.id   AF-A0A8T2F7D9-F1
#
_cell.length_a   1.000
_cell.length_b   1.000
_cell.length_c   1.000
_cell.angle_alpha   90.00
_cell.angle_beta   90.00
_cell.angle_gamma   90.00
#
_symmetry.space_group_name_H-M   'P 1'
#
loop_
_entity.id
_entity.type
_entity.pdbx_description
1 polymer ?
#
loop_
_entity_poly.entity_id
_entity_poly.type
_entity_poly.pdbx_seq_one_letter_code
_entity_poly.pdbx_strand_id
1 'polypeptide(L)'
;MASNYVRQGLTREALGVFNLMMDSGVRPDRISMLSAISSCSQLRNILWGKSCHGYVLRNGFESWDNICNALIDMYMKCHRQDTAFRIFDRMSNKTVVTWNSIVAGYVENGEVDAAWETFETMPEKNIVSWNTIISGLVQGSLFEEAIEVFCSMQSQEGVNADGVTMMSIASACGHLGALDLAKWIYYYIEKNGIQLDVRLGTTLVDMFSRCGDPESAMSIFNSLTNRDVSAWTAAIGAMAMAGNAERAIELFDDMIEQGLKPDGVAFVGALTACSHGGLVQQGKEIFYSMLKLHGVSPEDVHYGCMVDLLGRAGLLEEAVQLIEDMPMEPNDVIWNSLLAACRVQGNVEMAAYAAEKIQVLAPERTGSYVLLSNVYASAGRWNDMAKVRLSMKEKGLRKPPGTSSIQIRGKTHEFTSGDESHPEMPNIEAMLDEVSQRASHLGHVPDLSNVLMDVDEKEKIFMLSRHSEKLAMAYGLISSNKGTTIRIVKNLRVCSDCHSFAKFASKVYNREIILRDNNRFHYIRQGKCSCGDFW
;
A
#
# COMPACT_ATOMS: atom_id res chain seq x y z
N MET A 1 -22.46 4.71 32.45
CA MET A 1 -22.51 5.79 31.45
C MET A 1 -21.16 5.95 30.76
N ALA A 2 -20.09 6.37 31.45
CA ALA A 2 -18.74 6.48 30.87
C ALA A 2 -18.27 5.22 30.10
N SER A 3 -18.51 4.02 30.65
CA SER A 3 -18.21 2.74 30.00
C SER A 3 -18.92 2.50 28.66
N ASN A 4 -20.06 3.17 28.40
CA ASN A 4 -20.75 3.10 27.12
C ASN A 4 -20.12 4.06 26.09
N TYR A 5 -19.73 5.26 26.53
CA TYR A 5 -18.99 6.22 25.70
C TYR A 5 -17.66 5.63 25.20
N VAL A 6 -16.90 4.94 26.06
CA VAL A 6 -15.66 4.24 25.64
C VAL A 6 -15.93 3.16 24.59
N ARG A 7 -17.02 2.39 24.73
CA ARG A 7 -17.42 1.38 23.74
C ARG A 7 -17.87 1.98 22.40
N GLN A 8 -18.23 3.25 22.37
CA GLN A 8 -18.64 4.01 21.19
C GLN A 8 -17.51 4.87 20.61
N GLY A 9 -16.27 4.77 21.14
CA GLY A 9 -15.14 5.61 20.70
C GLY A 9 -15.22 7.08 21.14
N LEU A 10 -16.19 7.43 22.00
CA LEU A 10 -16.41 8.78 22.53
C LEU A 10 -15.56 8.99 23.78
N THR A 11 -14.24 8.94 23.57
CA THR A 11 -13.23 8.80 24.62
C THR A 11 -13.03 10.09 25.42
N ARG A 12 -13.23 11.26 24.80
CA ARG A 12 -13.12 12.56 25.50
C ARG A 12 -14.33 12.80 26.38
N GLU A 13 -15.50 12.41 25.90
CA GLU A 13 -16.80 12.45 26.56
C GLU A 13 -16.80 11.51 27.78
N ALA A 14 -16.20 10.32 27.64
CA ALA A 14 -16.00 9.39 28.75
C ALA A 14 -15.17 10.00 29.90
N LEU A 15 -14.09 10.74 29.60
CA LEU A 15 -13.32 11.48 30.60
C LEU A 15 -14.09 12.69 31.16
N GLY A 16 -14.88 13.40 30.34
CA GLY A 16 -15.75 14.48 30.80
C GLY A 16 -16.78 14.02 31.83
N VAL A 17 -17.44 12.87 31.58
CA VAL A 17 -18.36 12.22 32.53
C VAL A 17 -17.63 11.77 33.80
N PHE A 18 -16.39 11.29 33.68
CA PHE A 18 -15.57 10.90 34.84
C PHE A 18 -15.17 12.11 35.71
N ASN A 19 -14.86 13.25 35.11
CA ASN A 19 -14.56 14.48 35.85
C ASN A 19 -15.79 15.00 36.58
N LEU A 20 -16.96 15.05 35.92
CA LEU A 20 -18.22 15.43 36.55
C LEU A 20 -18.56 14.52 37.75
N MET A 21 -18.27 13.22 37.66
CA MET A 21 -18.44 12.27 38.76
C MET A 21 -17.56 12.65 39.98
N MET A 22 -16.29 12.95 39.75
CA MET A 22 -15.33 13.38 40.77
C MET A 22 -15.71 14.73 41.40
N ASP A 23 -16.06 15.72 40.58
CA ASP A 23 -16.46 17.07 41.00
C ASP A 23 -17.77 17.05 41.81
N SER A 24 -18.65 16.10 41.50
CA SER A 24 -19.89 15.84 42.27
C SER A 24 -19.65 15.05 43.57
N GLY A 25 -18.39 14.75 43.92
CA GLY A 25 -18.01 13.98 45.12
C GLY A 25 -18.33 12.48 45.06
N VAL A 26 -18.73 11.95 43.90
CA VAL A 26 -19.06 10.54 43.72
C VAL A 26 -17.77 9.75 43.47
N ARG A 27 -17.49 8.76 44.31
CA ARG A 27 -16.23 7.97 44.22
C ARG A 27 -16.25 7.01 43.02
N PRO A 28 -15.28 7.08 42.09
CA PRO A 28 -15.11 6.08 41.03
C PRO A 28 -14.99 4.65 41.57
N ASP A 29 -15.81 3.77 41.01
CA ASP A 29 -15.71 2.32 41.19
C ASP A 29 -14.72 1.69 40.19
N ARG A 30 -14.51 0.37 40.30
CA ARG A 30 -13.59 -0.37 39.41
C ARG A 30 -13.94 -0.23 37.92
N ILE A 31 -15.23 -0.19 37.57
CA ILE A 31 -15.68 -0.10 36.17
C ILE A 31 -15.43 1.31 35.61
N SER A 32 -15.68 2.34 36.42
CA SER A 32 -15.40 3.75 36.09
C SER A 32 -13.90 3.97 35.93
N MET A 33 -13.08 3.42 36.84
CA MET A 33 -11.61 3.49 36.73
C MET A 33 -11.08 2.78 35.50
N LEU A 34 -11.55 1.56 35.19
CA LEU A 34 -11.16 0.85 33.97
C LEU A 34 -11.48 1.68 32.71
N SER A 35 -12.68 2.25 32.66
CA SER A 35 -13.12 3.12 31.55
C SER A 35 -12.24 4.36 31.41
N ALA A 36 -11.89 5.02 32.52
CA ALA A 36 -11.02 6.20 32.52
C ALA A 36 -9.58 5.86 32.11
N ILE A 37 -9.03 4.73 32.55
CA ILE A 37 -7.67 4.27 32.18
C ILE A 37 -7.61 3.93 30.68
N SER A 38 -8.57 3.16 30.16
CA SER A 38 -8.69 2.89 28.72
C SER A 38 -8.85 4.19 27.90
N SER A 39 -9.56 5.18 28.45
CA SER A 39 -9.69 6.49 27.80
C SER A 39 -8.37 7.26 27.76
N CYS A 40 -7.58 7.20 28.84
CA CYS A 40 -6.23 7.77 28.87
C CYS A 40 -5.29 7.07 27.89
N SER A 41 -5.41 5.74 27.74
CA SER A 41 -4.64 4.93 26.80
C SER A 41 -4.90 5.34 25.35
N GLN A 42 -6.17 5.35 24.93
CA GLN A 42 -6.60 5.77 23.59
C GLN A 42 -6.22 7.22 23.26
N LEU A 43 -6.27 8.13 24.23
CA LEU A 43 -5.88 9.53 24.06
C LEU A 43 -4.37 9.79 24.29
N ARG A 44 -3.57 8.75 24.59
CA ARG A 44 -2.15 8.81 25.00
C ARG A 44 -1.89 9.86 26.10
N ASN A 45 -2.86 10.07 26.98
CA ASN A 45 -2.86 11.14 27.99
C ASN A 45 -2.18 10.69 29.29
N ILE A 46 -0.85 10.77 29.30
CA ILE A 46 -0.01 10.33 30.43
C ILE A 46 -0.28 11.06 31.75
N LEU A 47 -0.75 12.32 31.72
CA LEU A 47 -1.03 13.10 32.94
C LEU A 47 -2.28 12.57 33.65
N TRP A 48 -3.35 12.33 32.89
CA TRP A 48 -4.56 11.71 33.41
C TRP A 48 -4.34 10.23 33.75
N GLY A 49 -3.58 9.50 32.92
CA GLY A 49 -3.20 8.12 33.20
C GLY A 49 -2.47 7.95 34.54
N LYS A 50 -1.49 8.82 34.84
CA LYS A 50 -0.81 8.87 36.16
C LYS A 50 -1.77 9.22 37.29
N SER A 51 -2.72 10.13 37.07
CA SER A 51 -3.73 10.50 38.06
C SER A 51 -4.66 9.32 38.39
N CYS A 52 -5.09 8.57 37.36
CA CYS A 52 -5.86 7.34 37.50
C CYS A 52 -5.07 6.25 38.24
N HIS A 53 -3.79 6.02 37.90
CA HIS A 53 -2.92 5.08 38.62
C HIS A 53 -2.76 5.48 40.10
N GLY A 54 -2.56 6.77 40.39
CA GLY A 54 -2.52 7.28 41.75
C GLY A 54 -3.84 7.13 42.51
N TYR A 55 -5.00 7.11 41.84
CA TYR A 55 -6.28 6.77 42.46
C TYR A 55 -6.38 5.26 42.72
N VAL A 56 -5.98 4.41 41.77
CA VAL A 56 -5.95 2.95 41.89
C VAL A 56 -5.21 2.53 43.16
N LEU A 57 -3.96 3.00 43.32
CA LEU A 57 -3.09 2.67 44.47
C LEU A 57 -3.63 3.19 45.82
N ARG A 58 -4.39 4.29 45.82
CA ARG A 58 -4.98 4.86 47.06
C ARG A 58 -6.27 4.17 47.50
N ASN A 59 -6.88 3.37 46.63
CA ASN A 59 -8.17 2.72 46.88
C ASN A 59 -8.10 1.18 46.81
N GLY A 60 -6.89 0.59 46.77
CA GLY A 60 -6.69 -0.87 46.77
C GLY A 60 -7.13 -1.55 45.47
N PHE A 61 -7.11 -0.83 44.34
CA PHE A 61 -7.52 -1.40 43.05
C PHE A 61 -6.37 -2.11 42.30
N GLU A 62 -5.14 -2.01 42.79
CA GLU A 62 -3.95 -2.68 42.25
C GLU A 62 -3.95 -4.21 42.44
N SER A 63 -4.85 -4.73 43.28
CA SER A 63 -5.09 -6.17 43.43
C SER A 63 -5.91 -6.80 42.28
N TRP A 64 -6.36 -6.00 41.31
CA TRP A 64 -7.22 -6.48 40.22
C TRP A 64 -6.45 -6.50 38.89
N ASP A 65 -6.18 -7.71 38.38
CA ASP A 65 -5.41 -7.93 37.16
C ASP A 65 -5.93 -7.12 35.96
N ASN A 66 -7.25 -6.93 35.82
CA ASN A 66 -7.82 -6.16 34.71
C ASN A 66 -7.52 -4.64 34.81
N ILE A 67 -7.35 -4.10 36.01
CA ILE A 67 -6.90 -2.71 36.22
C ILE A 67 -5.40 -2.60 35.91
N CYS A 68 -4.59 -3.56 36.38
CA CYS A 68 -3.16 -3.58 36.11
C CYS A 68 -2.86 -3.75 34.62
N ASN A 69 -3.58 -4.61 33.90
CA ASN A 69 -3.45 -4.78 32.45
C ASN A 69 -3.80 -3.49 31.69
N ALA A 70 -4.87 -2.80 32.09
CA ALA A 70 -5.25 -1.52 31.48
C ALA A 70 -4.23 -0.40 31.77
N LEU A 71 -3.60 -0.42 32.96
CA LEU A 71 -2.51 0.51 33.28
C LEU A 71 -1.24 0.19 32.48
N ILE A 72 -0.89 -1.09 32.30
CA ILE A 72 0.21 -1.54 31.44
C ILE A 72 -0.01 -1.04 30.01
N ASP A 73 -1.16 -1.34 29.40
CA ASP A 73 -1.56 -0.84 28.08
C ASP A 73 -1.42 0.69 27.96
N MET A 74 -1.99 1.43 28.92
CA MET A 74 -1.91 2.90 28.95
C MET A 74 -0.46 3.41 29.02
N TYR A 75 0.39 2.81 29.86
CA TYR A 75 1.80 3.23 29.97
C TYR A 75 2.63 2.83 28.74
N MET A 76 2.37 1.68 28.12
CA MET A 76 3.01 1.29 26.86
C MET A 76 2.65 2.27 25.75
N LYS A 77 1.36 2.55 25.52
CA LYS A 77 0.88 3.54 24.52
C LYS A 77 1.37 4.97 24.76
N CYS A 78 1.71 5.31 26.01
CA CYS A 78 2.31 6.60 26.37
C CYS A 78 3.85 6.62 26.31
N HIS A 79 4.49 5.58 25.76
CA HIS A 79 5.95 5.42 25.72
C HIS A 79 6.59 5.57 27.11
N ARG A 80 6.06 4.85 28.10
CA ARG A 80 6.53 4.77 29.50
C ARG A 80 6.64 3.32 29.96
N GLN A 81 7.36 2.53 29.16
CA GLN A 81 7.68 1.13 29.41
C GLN A 81 8.22 0.88 30.82
N ASP A 82 9.11 1.75 31.31
CA ASP A 82 9.69 1.67 32.66
C ASP A 82 8.61 1.53 33.76
N THR A 83 7.48 2.20 33.58
CA THR A 83 6.36 2.18 34.51
C THR A 83 5.44 1.00 34.24
N ALA A 84 5.24 0.61 32.98
CA ALA A 84 4.52 -0.61 32.62
C ALA A 84 5.19 -1.87 33.20
N PHE A 85 6.50 -2.01 33.04
CA PHE A 85 7.27 -3.13 33.59
C PHE A 85 7.23 -3.18 35.12
N ARG A 86 7.34 -2.03 35.81
CA ARG A 86 7.18 -1.99 37.27
C ARG A 86 5.80 -2.48 37.75
N ILE A 87 4.75 -2.32 36.96
CA ILE A 87 3.42 -2.88 37.26
C ILE A 87 3.44 -4.38 36.96
N PHE A 88 3.86 -4.77 35.76
CA PHE A 88 3.98 -6.16 35.31
C PHE A 88 4.75 -7.01 36.32
N ASP A 89 5.96 -6.62 36.69
CA ASP A 89 6.84 -7.34 37.62
C ASP A 89 6.15 -7.58 38.97
N ARG A 90 5.46 -6.57 39.49
CA ARG A 90 4.74 -6.61 40.77
C ARG A 90 3.47 -7.45 40.75
N MET A 91 2.91 -7.78 39.58
CA MET A 91 1.75 -8.67 39.50
C MET A 91 2.13 -10.07 39.94
N SER A 92 1.47 -10.56 41.01
CA SER A 92 1.66 -11.90 41.57
C SER A 92 1.18 -13.02 40.64
N ASN A 93 0.25 -12.72 39.73
CA ASN A 93 -0.18 -13.62 38.67
C ASN A 93 -0.13 -12.89 37.33
N LYS A 94 0.58 -13.45 36.35
CA LYS A 94 0.75 -12.88 35.00
C LYS A 94 -0.02 -13.75 34.01
N THR A 95 -1.30 -13.43 33.83
CA THR A 95 -2.18 -14.06 32.84
C THR A 95 -1.72 -13.81 31.41
N VAL A 96 -2.18 -14.63 30.46
CA VAL A 96 -1.95 -14.43 29.01
C VAL A 96 -2.35 -13.03 28.53
N VAL A 97 -3.40 -12.42 29.11
CA VAL A 97 -3.82 -11.03 28.80
C VAL A 97 -2.76 -10.01 29.22
N THR A 98 -2.13 -10.20 30.38
CA THR A 98 -1.04 -9.34 30.89
C THR A 98 0.21 -9.44 30.01
N TRP A 99 0.57 -10.64 29.53
CA TRP A 99 1.65 -10.83 28.56
C TRP A 99 1.33 -10.18 27.21
N ASN A 100 0.14 -10.44 26.65
CA ASN A 100 -0.32 -9.83 25.40
C ASN A 100 -0.31 -8.28 25.46
N SER A 101 -0.55 -7.69 26.64
CA SER A 101 -0.50 -6.23 26.84
C SER A 101 0.92 -5.67 26.70
N ILE A 102 1.95 -6.43 27.07
CA ILE A 102 3.36 -6.06 26.86
C ILE A 102 3.76 -6.27 25.39
N VAL A 103 3.42 -7.41 24.80
CA VAL A 103 3.73 -7.73 23.38
C VAL A 103 3.10 -6.67 22.45
N ALA A 104 1.81 -6.35 22.63
CA ALA A 104 1.13 -5.29 21.90
C ALA A 104 1.78 -3.92 22.11
N GLY A 105 2.24 -3.63 23.34
CA GLY A 105 2.91 -2.38 23.66
C GLY A 105 4.28 -2.22 22.98
N TYR A 106 5.05 -3.30 22.85
CA TYR A 106 6.31 -3.28 22.11
C TYR A 106 6.07 -3.13 20.61
N VAL A 107 5.10 -3.87 20.07
CA VAL A 107 4.60 -3.73 18.68
C VAL A 107 4.23 -2.28 18.36
N GLU A 108 3.39 -1.63 19.17
CA GLU A 108 2.97 -0.25 18.96
C GLU A 108 4.10 0.79 19.08
N ASN A 109 5.22 0.40 19.71
CA ASN A 109 6.42 1.23 19.82
C ASN A 109 7.44 0.94 18.71
N GLY A 110 7.19 -0.03 17.83
CA GLY A 110 8.13 -0.47 16.78
C GLY A 110 9.27 -1.36 17.27
N GLU A 111 9.22 -1.84 18.52
CA GLU A 111 10.25 -2.66 19.16
C GLU A 111 9.97 -4.15 18.94
N VAL A 112 10.02 -4.56 17.67
CA VAL A 112 9.62 -5.91 17.24
C VAL A 112 10.45 -7.02 17.89
N ASP A 113 11.77 -6.86 17.99
CA ASP A 113 12.64 -7.86 18.62
C ASP A 113 12.25 -8.13 20.08
N ALA A 114 11.93 -7.08 20.83
CA ALA A 114 11.48 -7.18 22.22
C ALA A 114 10.05 -7.74 22.33
N ALA A 115 9.18 -7.45 21.36
CA ALA A 115 7.88 -8.09 21.25
C ALA A 115 8.01 -9.61 21.01
N TRP A 116 8.95 -10.01 20.14
CA TRP A 116 9.23 -11.42 19.83
C TRP A 116 9.86 -12.17 21.01
N GLU A 117 10.87 -11.60 21.66
CA GLU A 117 11.47 -12.19 22.88
C GLU A 117 10.43 -12.34 24.01
N THR A 118 9.59 -11.32 24.20
CA THR A 118 8.48 -11.37 25.18
C THR A 118 7.46 -12.44 24.79
N PHE A 119 7.12 -12.55 23.51
CA PHE A 119 6.18 -13.56 23.00
C PHE A 119 6.73 -14.97 23.21
N GLU A 120 7.98 -15.24 22.83
CA GLU A 120 8.62 -16.55 23.00
C GLU A 120 8.70 -16.96 24.47
N THR A 121 9.02 -16.03 25.38
CA THR A 121 9.05 -16.28 26.83
C THR A 121 7.68 -16.44 27.49
N MET A 122 6.56 -16.21 26.79
CA MET A 122 5.22 -16.45 27.34
C MET A 122 5.01 -17.92 27.74
N PRO A 123 4.63 -18.21 29.00
CA PRO A 123 4.39 -19.59 29.47
C PRO A 123 3.23 -20.30 28.74
N GLU A 124 2.20 -19.54 28.36
CA GLU A 124 1.05 -20.00 27.60
C GLU A 124 0.77 -18.98 26.49
N LYS A 125 0.56 -19.46 25.26
CA LYS A 125 0.21 -18.66 24.08
C LYS A 125 -1.15 -19.11 23.58
N ASN A 126 -2.07 -18.18 23.33
CA ASN A 126 -3.39 -18.48 22.74
C ASN A 126 -3.60 -17.74 21.42
N ILE A 127 -4.75 -17.93 20.77
CA ILE A 127 -5.10 -17.26 19.51
C ILE A 127 -4.92 -15.72 19.55
N VAL A 128 -5.21 -15.09 20.69
CA VAL A 128 -5.01 -13.65 20.87
C VAL A 128 -3.53 -13.29 20.92
N SER A 129 -2.69 -14.11 21.54
CA SER A 129 -1.22 -13.93 21.54
C SER A 129 -0.67 -13.98 20.12
N TRP A 130 -1.02 -15.01 19.34
CA TRP A 130 -0.60 -15.16 17.94
C TRP A 130 -1.11 -14.01 17.07
N ASN A 131 -2.39 -13.64 17.19
CA ASN A 131 -2.94 -12.51 16.46
C ASN A 131 -2.25 -11.19 16.83
N THR A 132 -1.87 -10.99 18.09
CA THR A 132 -1.16 -9.77 18.53
C THR A 132 0.19 -9.62 17.84
N ILE A 133 1.03 -10.66 17.84
CA ILE A 133 2.36 -10.60 17.22
C ILE A 133 2.27 -10.56 15.69
N ILE A 134 1.37 -11.33 15.06
CA ILE A 134 1.17 -11.33 13.61
C ILE A 134 0.65 -9.97 13.12
N SER A 135 -0.43 -9.43 13.72
CA SER A 135 -0.93 -8.10 13.34
C SER A 135 0.13 -7.01 13.57
N GLY A 136 0.97 -7.17 14.60
CA GLY A 136 2.04 -6.23 14.91
C GLY A 136 3.17 -6.21 13.89
N LEU A 137 3.62 -7.38 13.44
CA LEU A 137 4.61 -7.51 12.36
C LEU A 137 4.10 -6.87 11.06
N VAL A 138 2.82 -7.08 10.72
CA VAL A 138 2.17 -6.45 9.56
C VAL A 138 2.11 -4.92 9.70
N GLN A 139 1.78 -4.38 10.88
CA GLN A 139 1.81 -2.94 11.15
C GLN A 139 3.24 -2.37 11.07
N GLY A 140 4.24 -3.15 11.49
CA GLY A 140 5.67 -2.84 11.33
C GLY A 140 6.20 -2.98 9.90
N SER A 141 5.37 -3.37 8.93
CA SER A 141 5.75 -3.69 7.54
C SER A 141 6.72 -4.88 7.38
N LEU A 142 6.79 -5.75 8.39
CA LEU A 142 7.57 -6.99 8.42
C LEU A 142 6.70 -8.16 7.93
N PHE A 143 6.41 -8.13 6.63
CA PHE A 143 5.40 -9.01 6.02
C PHE A 143 5.86 -10.46 5.86
N GLU A 144 7.16 -10.69 5.64
CA GLU A 144 7.72 -12.05 5.50
C GLU A 144 7.75 -12.74 6.87
N GLU A 145 8.22 -12.03 7.90
CA GLU A 145 8.24 -12.45 9.29
C GLU A 145 6.82 -12.74 9.81
N ALA A 146 5.82 -11.93 9.46
CA ALA A 146 4.43 -12.20 9.80
C ALA A 146 3.93 -13.56 9.25
N ILE A 147 4.38 -13.94 8.05
CA ILE A 147 4.04 -15.22 7.42
C ILE A 147 4.83 -16.37 8.07
N GLU A 148 6.09 -16.18 8.44
CA GLU A 148 6.88 -17.18 9.18
C GLU A 148 6.26 -17.48 10.55
N VAL A 149 5.85 -16.45 11.29
CA VAL A 149 5.16 -16.59 12.58
C VAL A 149 3.82 -17.28 12.42
N PHE A 150 3.08 -17.03 11.35
CA PHE A 150 1.87 -17.78 11.01
C PHE A 150 2.15 -19.26 10.67
N CYS A 151 3.22 -19.58 9.95
CA CYS A 151 3.63 -20.96 9.72
C CYS A 151 4.02 -21.68 11.03
N SER A 152 4.67 -20.98 11.96
CA SER A 152 4.94 -21.48 13.32
C SER A 152 3.65 -21.75 14.10
N MET A 153 2.69 -20.81 14.06
CA MET A 153 1.36 -20.95 14.64
C MET A 153 0.62 -22.20 14.14
N GLN A 154 0.63 -22.45 12.82
CA GLN A 154 -0.01 -23.63 12.22
C GLN A 154 0.64 -24.97 12.65
N SER A 155 1.85 -24.92 13.21
CA SER A 155 2.55 -26.10 13.72
C SER A 155 2.23 -26.40 15.20
N GLN A 156 1.45 -25.56 15.88
CA GLN A 156 1.07 -25.73 17.28
C GLN A 156 -0.24 -26.51 17.44
N GLU A 157 -0.22 -27.57 18.25
CA GLU A 157 -1.41 -28.36 18.52
C GLU A 157 -2.47 -27.53 19.29
N GLY A 158 -3.72 -27.57 18.83
CA GLY A 158 -4.84 -26.87 19.45
C GLY A 158 -5.00 -25.38 19.11
N VAL A 159 -4.11 -24.80 18.29
CA VAL A 159 -4.20 -23.39 17.85
C VAL A 159 -4.59 -23.31 16.38
N ASN A 160 -5.88 -23.10 16.11
CA ASN A 160 -6.37 -22.82 14.75
C ASN A 160 -6.42 -21.32 14.49
N ALA A 161 -6.13 -20.91 13.25
CA ALA A 161 -6.23 -19.52 12.84
C ALA A 161 -7.68 -19.08 12.67
N ASP A 162 -7.98 -17.83 13.06
CA ASP A 162 -9.31 -17.24 12.99
C ASP A 162 -9.39 -16.13 11.93
N GLY A 163 -10.56 -15.47 11.82
CA GLY A 163 -10.75 -14.37 10.89
C GLY A 163 -9.78 -13.19 11.11
N VAL A 164 -9.28 -12.97 12.34
CA VAL A 164 -8.32 -11.90 12.65
C VAL A 164 -6.91 -12.29 12.20
N THR A 165 -6.53 -13.57 12.38
CA THR A 165 -5.31 -14.12 11.77
C THR A 165 -5.35 -13.96 10.26
N MET A 166 -6.46 -14.37 9.63
CA MET A 166 -6.63 -14.36 8.18
C MET A 166 -6.60 -12.94 7.58
N MET A 167 -7.23 -11.95 8.22
CA MET A 167 -7.12 -10.55 7.79
C MET A 167 -5.67 -10.05 7.81
N SER A 168 -4.92 -10.38 8.87
CA SER A 168 -3.54 -9.92 9.02
C SER A 168 -2.62 -10.53 7.95
N ILE A 169 -2.74 -11.84 7.74
CA ILE A 169 -1.94 -12.56 6.74
C ILE A 169 -2.37 -12.25 5.30
N ALA A 170 -3.65 -11.95 5.06
CA ALA A 170 -4.12 -11.43 3.77
C ALA A 170 -3.51 -10.06 3.44
N SER A 171 -3.42 -9.16 4.43
CA SER A 171 -2.73 -7.87 4.26
C SER A 171 -1.25 -8.05 3.92
N ALA A 172 -0.51 -8.87 4.67
CA ALA A 172 0.89 -9.20 4.38
C ALA A 172 1.07 -9.76 2.96
N CYS A 173 0.22 -10.72 2.58
CA CYS A 173 0.21 -11.35 1.27
C CYS A 173 -0.04 -10.35 0.13
N GLY A 174 -0.99 -9.42 0.32
CA GLY A 174 -1.27 -8.33 -0.62
C GLY A 174 -0.09 -7.37 -0.78
N HIS A 175 0.59 -7.00 0.32
CA HIS A 175 1.80 -6.17 0.26
C HIS A 175 2.94 -6.86 -0.53
N LEU A 176 3.15 -8.15 -0.31
CA LEU A 176 4.14 -8.96 -1.05
C LEU A 176 3.72 -9.33 -2.47
N GLY A 177 2.43 -9.18 -2.83
CA GLY A 177 1.89 -9.60 -4.12
C GLY A 177 1.87 -11.12 -4.34
N ALA A 178 1.91 -11.91 -3.26
CA ALA A 178 2.18 -13.35 -3.28
C ALA A 178 0.94 -14.19 -3.67
N LEU A 179 0.56 -14.20 -4.95
CA LEU A 179 -0.71 -14.78 -5.41
C LEU A 179 -0.95 -16.26 -5.03
N ASP A 180 0.10 -17.09 -5.03
CA ASP A 180 -0.05 -18.51 -4.64
C ASP A 180 -0.41 -18.64 -3.15
N LEU A 181 0.13 -17.77 -2.30
CA LEU A 181 -0.25 -17.66 -0.89
C LEU A 181 -1.66 -17.09 -0.75
N ALA A 182 -2.05 -16.09 -1.54
CA ALA A 182 -3.42 -15.54 -1.53
C ALA A 182 -4.48 -16.62 -1.81
N LYS A 183 -4.20 -17.49 -2.80
CA LYS A 183 -5.06 -18.65 -3.13
C LYS A 183 -5.09 -19.69 -2.02
N TRP A 184 -3.95 -19.94 -1.37
CA TRP A 184 -3.88 -20.82 -0.21
C TRP A 184 -4.65 -20.27 1.00
N ILE A 185 -4.55 -18.96 1.30
CA ILE A 185 -5.31 -18.28 2.36
C ILE A 185 -6.81 -18.43 2.11
N TYR A 186 -7.27 -18.14 0.89
CA TYR A 186 -8.67 -18.28 0.53
C TYR A 186 -9.18 -19.73 0.71
N TYR A 187 -8.42 -20.71 0.22
CA TYR A 187 -8.72 -22.13 0.46
C TYR A 187 -8.71 -22.52 1.94
N TYR A 188 -7.81 -21.95 2.76
CA TYR A 188 -7.77 -22.19 4.20
C TYR A 188 -9.04 -21.69 4.90
N ILE A 189 -9.53 -20.50 4.53
CA ILE A 189 -10.77 -19.91 5.05
C ILE A 189 -11.95 -20.83 4.75
N GLU A 190 -12.12 -21.26 3.49
CA GLU A 190 -13.18 -22.17 3.08
C GLU A 190 -13.08 -23.53 3.79
N LYS A 191 -11.90 -24.14 3.80
CA LYS A 191 -11.66 -25.47 4.38
C LYS A 191 -11.94 -25.53 5.89
N ASN A 192 -11.59 -24.47 6.63
CA ASN A 192 -11.77 -24.41 8.08
C ASN A 192 -13.12 -23.79 8.49
N GLY A 193 -13.99 -23.44 7.53
CA GLY A 193 -15.29 -22.85 7.82
C GLY A 193 -15.21 -21.47 8.48
N ILE A 194 -14.14 -20.71 8.22
CA ILE A 194 -13.98 -19.35 8.75
C ILE A 194 -15.03 -18.47 8.08
N GLN A 195 -15.90 -17.85 8.88
CA GLN A 195 -16.99 -17.03 8.34
C GLN A 195 -16.43 -15.82 7.58
N LEU A 196 -16.77 -15.73 6.30
CA LEU A 196 -16.47 -14.58 5.44
C LEU A 196 -17.42 -13.42 5.78
N ASP A 197 -17.09 -12.67 6.84
CA ASP A 197 -17.74 -11.38 7.12
C ASP A 197 -17.33 -10.30 6.09
N VAL A 198 -18.08 -9.19 6.03
CA VAL A 198 -17.83 -8.10 5.06
C VAL A 198 -16.42 -7.52 5.20
N ARG A 199 -15.85 -7.52 6.40
CA ARG A 199 -14.54 -6.95 6.70
C ARG A 199 -13.42 -7.88 6.21
N LEU A 200 -13.47 -9.17 6.54
CA LEU A 200 -12.56 -10.18 5.98
C LEU A 200 -12.69 -10.24 4.45
N GLY A 201 -13.91 -10.19 3.94
CA GLY A 201 -14.19 -10.07 2.51
C GLY A 201 -13.47 -8.90 1.85
N THR A 202 -13.62 -7.69 2.41
CA THR A 202 -12.96 -6.46 1.94
C THR A 202 -11.44 -6.61 1.94
N THR A 203 -10.85 -7.19 3.00
CA THR A 203 -9.40 -7.45 3.06
C THR A 203 -8.93 -8.44 2.00
N LEU A 204 -9.73 -9.47 1.68
CA LEU A 204 -9.39 -10.42 0.61
C LEU A 204 -9.54 -9.80 -0.78
N VAL A 205 -10.50 -8.90 -1.00
CA VAL A 205 -10.63 -8.11 -2.24
C VAL A 205 -9.36 -7.27 -2.48
N ASP A 206 -8.89 -6.54 -1.45
CA ASP A 206 -7.63 -5.77 -1.53
C ASP A 206 -6.42 -6.69 -1.74
N MET A 207 -6.30 -7.80 -1.01
CA MET A 207 -5.23 -8.79 -1.19
C MET A 207 -5.16 -9.30 -2.63
N PHE A 208 -6.25 -9.87 -3.15
CA PHE A 208 -6.27 -10.42 -4.51
C PHE A 208 -6.01 -9.35 -5.57
N SER A 209 -6.48 -8.12 -5.35
CA SER A 209 -6.17 -7.00 -6.21
C SER A 209 -4.67 -6.67 -6.23
N ARG A 210 -4.00 -6.57 -5.07
CA ARG A 210 -2.54 -6.33 -4.99
C ARG A 210 -1.69 -7.51 -5.44
N CYS A 211 -2.24 -8.73 -5.43
CA CYS A 211 -1.66 -9.92 -6.07
C CYS A 211 -1.91 -9.99 -7.59
N GLY A 212 -2.69 -9.06 -8.16
CA GLY A 212 -2.96 -8.98 -9.58
C GLY A 212 -3.99 -9.98 -10.10
N ASP A 213 -4.93 -10.43 -9.27
CA ASP A 213 -6.02 -11.37 -9.63
C ASP A 213 -7.40 -10.73 -9.36
N PRO A 214 -7.83 -9.76 -10.20
CA PRO A 214 -9.09 -9.05 -10.04
C PRO A 214 -10.30 -9.96 -10.27
N GLU A 215 -10.13 -11.09 -10.97
CA GLU A 215 -11.17 -12.11 -11.15
C GLU A 215 -11.54 -12.73 -9.79
N SER A 216 -10.55 -13.13 -9.00
CA SER A 216 -10.75 -13.63 -7.62
C SER A 216 -11.28 -12.53 -6.69
N ALA A 217 -10.77 -11.30 -6.79
CA ALA A 217 -11.26 -10.17 -6.02
C ALA A 217 -12.76 -9.91 -6.25
N MET A 218 -13.19 -9.86 -7.52
CA MET A 218 -14.61 -9.65 -7.86
C MET A 218 -15.49 -10.85 -7.50
N SER A 219 -14.98 -12.08 -7.58
CA SER A 219 -15.70 -13.27 -7.12
C SER A 219 -16.06 -13.18 -5.63
N ILE A 220 -15.09 -12.78 -4.80
CA ILE A 220 -15.28 -12.56 -3.36
C ILE A 220 -16.24 -11.40 -3.11
N PHE A 221 -16.03 -10.25 -3.75
CA PHE A 221 -16.93 -9.11 -3.61
C PHE A 221 -18.39 -9.48 -3.94
N ASN A 222 -18.60 -10.23 -5.01
CA ASN A 222 -19.92 -10.70 -5.44
C ASN A 222 -20.57 -11.67 -4.43
N SER A 223 -19.79 -12.48 -3.70
CA SER A 223 -20.31 -13.39 -2.67
C SER A 223 -20.68 -12.73 -1.34
N LEU A 224 -20.19 -11.50 -1.08
CA LEU A 224 -20.53 -10.76 0.14
C LEU A 224 -22.00 -10.35 0.18
N THR A 225 -22.63 -10.56 1.32
CA THR A 225 -23.97 -10.07 1.65
C THR A 225 -23.86 -8.78 2.47
N ASN A 226 -24.75 -7.80 2.23
CA ASN A 226 -24.76 -6.49 2.91
C ASN A 226 -23.42 -5.72 2.82
N ARG A 227 -22.93 -5.53 1.59
CA ARG A 227 -21.70 -4.79 1.29
C ARG A 227 -21.78 -3.35 1.82
N ASP A 228 -20.78 -2.94 2.59
CA ASP A 228 -20.64 -1.57 3.09
C ASP A 228 -19.82 -0.70 2.13
N VAL A 229 -19.67 0.59 2.45
CA VAL A 229 -18.84 1.54 1.68
C VAL A 229 -17.43 1.00 1.46
N SER A 230 -16.82 0.39 2.48
CA SER A 230 -15.49 -0.21 2.43
C SER A 230 -15.36 -1.29 1.35
N ALA A 231 -16.32 -2.22 1.29
CA ALA A 231 -16.34 -3.29 0.30
C ALA A 231 -16.48 -2.77 -1.14
N TRP A 232 -17.36 -1.77 -1.36
CA TRP A 232 -17.52 -1.13 -2.68
C TRP A 232 -16.24 -0.40 -3.11
N THR A 233 -15.67 0.41 -2.22
CA THR A 233 -14.40 1.12 -2.45
C THR A 233 -13.26 0.18 -2.82
N ALA A 234 -13.14 -0.97 -2.13
CA ALA A 234 -12.13 -1.98 -2.45
C ALA A 234 -12.32 -2.59 -3.85
N ALA A 235 -13.57 -2.86 -4.28
CA ALA A 235 -13.86 -3.39 -5.60
C ALA A 235 -13.63 -2.35 -6.73
N ILE A 236 -14.02 -1.10 -6.51
CA ILE A 236 -13.75 0.02 -7.43
C ILE A 236 -12.23 0.20 -7.60
N GLY A 237 -11.50 0.27 -6.48
CA GLY A 237 -10.04 0.35 -6.48
C GLY A 237 -9.38 -0.85 -7.17
N ALA A 238 -9.95 -2.05 -7.01
CA ALA A 238 -9.42 -3.25 -7.65
C ALA A 238 -9.53 -3.20 -9.19
N MET A 239 -10.65 -2.70 -9.72
CA MET A 239 -10.82 -2.51 -11.16
C MET A 239 -10.00 -1.32 -11.69
N ALA A 240 -9.85 -0.25 -10.90
CA ALA A 240 -8.98 0.88 -11.22
C ALA A 240 -7.50 0.48 -11.35
N MET A 241 -6.99 -0.36 -10.42
CA MET A 241 -5.64 -0.92 -10.49
C MET A 241 -5.48 -1.96 -11.60
N ALA A 242 -6.55 -2.64 -12.00
CA ALA A 242 -6.54 -3.55 -13.15
C ALA A 242 -6.55 -2.85 -14.52
N GLY A 243 -6.79 -1.53 -14.54
CA GLY A 243 -6.99 -0.75 -15.76
C GLY A 243 -8.37 -0.88 -16.40
N ASN A 244 -9.33 -1.50 -15.71
CA ASN A 244 -10.72 -1.62 -16.17
C ASN A 244 -11.54 -0.42 -15.67
N ALA A 245 -11.36 0.72 -16.34
CA ALA A 245 -11.98 1.98 -15.95
C ALA A 245 -13.52 1.94 -16.05
N GLU A 246 -14.06 1.32 -17.10
CA GLU A 246 -15.50 1.15 -17.31
C GLU A 246 -16.14 0.41 -16.13
N ARG A 247 -15.63 -0.78 -15.76
CA ARG A 247 -16.22 -1.55 -14.66
C ARG A 247 -16.01 -0.90 -13.29
N ALA A 248 -14.97 -0.09 -13.11
CA ALA A 248 -14.77 0.68 -11.88
C ALA A 248 -15.82 1.79 -11.72
N ILE A 249 -16.23 2.46 -12.81
CA ILE A 249 -17.30 3.45 -12.81
C ILE A 249 -18.66 2.77 -12.63
N GLU A 250 -18.93 1.66 -13.33
CA GLU A 250 -20.15 0.88 -13.11
C GLU A 250 -20.32 0.46 -11.64
N LEU A 251 -19.24 0.05 -10.96
CA LEU A 251 -19.28 -0.29 -9.53
C LEU A 251 -19.52 0.93 -8.63
N PHE A 252 -19.08 2.12 -9.03
CA PHE A 252 -19.33 3.37 -8.31
C PHE A 252 -20.80 3.81 -8.47
N ASP A 253 -21.38 3.64 -9.65
CA ASP A 253 -22.80 3.90 -9.91
C ASP A 253 -23.70 2.85 -9.22
N ASP A 254 -23.37 1.55 -9.35
CA ASP A 254 -24.02 0.42 -8.64
C ASP A 254 -24.13 0.68 -7.12
N MET A 255 -23.09 1.27 -6.53
CA MET A 255 -23.02 1.65 -5.11
C MET A 255 -24.02 2.76 -4.77
N ILE A 256 -24.10 3.81 -5.58
CA ILE A 256 -25.02 4.93 -5.41
C ILE A 256 -26.48 4.48 -5.59
N GLU A 257 -26.75 3.63 -6.59
CA GLU A 257 -28.09 3.07 -6.84
C GLU A 257 -28.60 2.22 -5.67
N GLN A 258 -27.71 1.54 -4.94
CA GLN A 258 -28.03 0.83 -3.70
C GLN A 258 -28.23 1.74 -2.48
N GLY A 259 -28.20 3.07 -2.66
CA GLY A 259 -28.43 4.06 -1.61
C GLY A 259 -27.26 4.25 -0.66
N LEU A 260 -26.08 3.68 -0.96
CA LEU A 260 -24.87 3.95 -0.21
C LEU A 260 -24.30 5.31 -0.61
N LYS A 261 -23.84 6.05 0.39
CA LYS A 261 -23.20 7.35 0.17
C LYS A 261 -21.69 7.14 -0.07
N PRO A 262 -21.13 7.52 -1.23
CA PRO A 262 -19.68 7.49 -1.44
C PRO A 262 -18.94 8.38 -0.43
N ASP A 263 -17.80 7.88 0.05
CA ASP A 263 -16.81 8.66 0.80
C ASP A 263 -15.66 9.12 -0.12
N GLY A 264 -14.70 9.87 0.43
CA GLY A 264 -13.54 10.34 -0.35
C GLY A 264 -12.71 9.20 -0.95
N VAL A 265 -12.64 8.04 -0.29
CA VAL A 265 -11.85 6.90 -0.77
C VAL A 265 -12.53 6.26 -1.99
N ALA A 266 -13.86 6.14 -1.99
CA ALA A 266 -14.64 5.73 -3.16
C ALA A 266 -14.41 6.68 -4.36
N PHE A 267 -14.40 7.99 -4.12
CA PHE A 267 -14.10 9.00 -5.14
C PHE A 267 -12.67 8.88 -5.68
N VAL A 268 -11.67 8.71 -4.82
CA VAL A 268 -10.28 8.46 -5.24
C VAL A 268 -10.20 7.22 -6.15
N GLY A 269 -10.89 6.13 -5.81
CA GLY A 269 -10.97 4.94 -6.66
C GLY A 269 -11.53 5.22 -8.06
N ALA A 270 -12.67 5.91 -8.13
CA ALA A 270 -13.33 6.25 -9.39
C ALA A 270 -12.53 7.27 -10.23
N LEU A 271 -11.91 8.27 -9.61
CA LEU A 271 -11.06 9.25 -10.29
C LEU A 271 -9.74 8.63 -10.79
N THR A 272 -9.15 7.69 -10.04
CA THR A 272 -7.98 6.92 -10.50
C THR A 272 -8.34 6.01 -11.66
N ALA A 273 -9.53 5.39 -11.66
CA ALA A 273 -10.05 4.66 -12.82
C ALA A 273 -10.17 5.58 -14.04
N CYS A 274 -10.76 6.78 -13.88
CA CYS A 274 -10.85 7.77 -14.95
C CYS A 274 -9.46 8.15 -15.49
N SER A 275 -8.48 8.43 -14.61
CA SER A 275 -7.09 8.73 -14.99
C SER A 275 -6.45 7.60 -15.79
N HIS A 276 -6.65 6.34 -15.38
CA HIS A 276 -6.07 5.18 -16.07
C HIS A 276 -6.77 4.83 -17.38
N GLY A 277 -8.04 5.20 -17.56
CA GLY A 277 -8.81 5.02 -18.80
C GLY A 277 -8.85 6.23 -19.73
N GLY A 278 -8.29 7.39 -19.34
CA GLY A 278 -8.37 8.63 -20.12
C GLY A 278 -9.75 9.29 -20.15
N LEU A 279 -10.62 8.96 -19.19
CA LEU A 279 -12.03 9.33 -19.16
C LEU A 279 -12.26 10.75 -18.60
N VAL A 280 -11.70 11.77 -19.28
CA VAL A 280 -11.63 13.16 -18.78
C VAL A 280 -13.00 13.72 -18.40
N GLN A 281 -14.02 13.54 -19.24
CA GLN A 281 -15.34 14.13 -19.01
C GLN A 281 -16.04 13.50 -17.79
N GLN A 282 -16.02 12.17 -17.68
CA GLN A 282 -16.58 11.44 -16.54
C GLN A 282 -15.82 11.75 -15.25
N GLY A 283 -14.47 11.87 -15.30
CA GLY A 283 -13.67 12.30 -14.16
C GLY A 283 -14.04 13.69 -13.66
N LYS A 284 -14.27 14.66 -14.56
CA LYS A 284 -14.79 16.00 -14.21
C LYS A 284 -16.18 15.91 -13.56
N GLU A 285 -17.09 15.13 -14.12
CA GLU A 285 -18.45 14.96 -13.60
C GLU A 285 -18.46 14.35 -12.19
N ILE A 286 -17.66 13.29 -11.97
CA ILE A 286 -17.46 12.64 -10.66
C ILE A 286 -16.82 13.60 -9.66
N PHE A 287 -15.78 14.35 -10.07
CA PHE A 287 -15.12 15.32 -9.19
C PHE A 287 -16.07 16.44 -8.73
N TYR A 288 -16.85 17.02 -9.65
CA TYR A 288 -17.80 18.08 -9.30
C TYR A 288 -19.06 17.55 -8.58
N SER A 289 -19.39 16.26 -8.69
CA SER A 289 -20.50 15.67 -7.93
C SER A 289 -20.17 15.53 -6.44
N MET A 290 -18.90 15.35 -6.07
CA MET A 290 -18.42 15.20 -4.68
C MET A 290 -19.11 16.17 -3.71
N LEU A 291 -18.90 17.47 -3.91
CA LEU A 291 -19.47 18.50 -3.04
C LEU A 291 -20.95 18.76 -3.35
N LYS A 292 -21.31 18.79 -4.64
CA LYS A 292 -22.62 19.26 -5.12
C LYS A 292 -23.77 18.28 -4.85
N LEU A 293 -23.51 16.97 -4.99
CA LEU A 293 -24.52 15.92 -4.84
C LEU A 293 -24.29 15.09 -3.57
N HIS A 294 -23.03 14.84 -3.21
CA HIS A 294 -22.69 13.97 -2.08
C HIS A 294 -22.26 14.75 -0.83
N GLY A 295 -21.98 16.06 -0.90
CA GLY A 295 -21.52 16.84 0.24
C GLY A 295 -20.19 16.32 0.83
N VAL A 296 -19.34 15.74 -0.01
CA VAL A 296 -17.95 15.36 0.30
C VAL A 296 -17.06 16.50 -0.19
N SER A 297 -16.22 17.06 0.67
CA SER A 297 -15.27 18.08 0.25
C SER A 297 -14.10 17.42 -0.49
N PRO A 298 -13.69 17.92 -1.66
CA PRO A 298 -12.43 17.51 -2.28
C PRO A 298 -11.25 17.84 -1.37
N GLU A 299 -10.45 16.81 -1.05
CA GLU A 299 -9.14 16.90 -0.40
C GLU A 299 -8.02 16.81 -1.45
N ASP A 300 -6.78 17.11 -1.05
CA ASP A 300 -5.58 17.13 -1.90
C ASP A 300 -5.39 15.86 -2.77
N VAL A 301 -5.70 14.68 -2.24
CA VAL A 301 -5.66 13.41 -2.98
C VAL A 301 -6.58 13.39 -4.21
N HIS A 302 -7.74 14.05 -4.15
CA HIS A 302 -8.71 14.08 -5.25
C HIS A 302 -8.26 15.03 -6.36
N TYR A 303 -7.69 16.18 -5.98
CA TYR A 303 -7.00 17.07 -6.92
C TYR A 303 -5.81 16.37 -7.57
N GLY A 304 -5.05 15.56 -6.82
CA GLY A 304 -3.96 14.73 -7.34
C GLY A 304 -4.40 13.76 -8.43
N CYS A 305 -5.54 13.06 -8.25
CA CYS A 305 -6.11 12.19 -9.28
C CYS A 305 -6.55 12.98 -10.53
N MET A 306 -7.15 14.17 -10.35
CA MET A 306 -7.58 15.02 -11.47
C MET A 306 -6.40 15.61 -12.26
N VAL A 307 -5.32 16.00 -11.59
CA VAL A 307 -4.09 16.49 -12.24
C VAL A 307 -3.39 15.38 -13.02
N ASP A 308 -3.37 14.14 -12.50
CA ASP A 308 -2.86 12.97 -13.25
C ASP A 308 -3.74 12.68 -14.50
N LEU A 309 -5.07 12.73 -14.36
CA LEU A 309 -6.02 12.56 -15.47
C LEU A 309 -5.83 13.61 -16.58
N LEU A 310 -5.87 14.90 -16.22
CA LEU A 310 -5.71 16.01 -17.17
C LEU A 310 -4.33 15.99 -17.80
N GLY A 311 -3.28 15.72 -17.01
CA GLY A 311 -1.90 15.65 -17.48
C GLY A 311 -1.65 14.50 -18.47
N ARG A 312 -2.21 13.31 -18.24
CA ARG A 312 -2.17 12.18 -19.18
C ARG A 312 -2.94 12.50 -20.47
N ALA A 313 -4.06 13.20 -20.38
CA ALA A 313 -4.83 13.65 -21.52
C ALA A 313 -4.18 14.82 -22.30
N GLY A 314 -3.07 15.39 -21.80
CA GLY A 314 -2.37 16.51 -22.42
C GLY A 314 -2.97 17.89 -22.13
N LEU A 315 -3.95 17.97 -21.24
CA LEU A 315 -4.64 19.21 -20.83
C LEU A 315 -3.85 19.89 -19.70
N LEU A 316 -2.59 20.24 -19.98
CA LEU A 316 -1.64 20.77 -18.99
C LEU A 316 -2.08 22.12 -18.41
N GLU A 317 -2.63 23.00 -19.24
CA GLU A 317 -3.11 24.32 -18.83
C GLU A 317 -4.33 24.20 -17.90
N GLU A 318 -5.24 23.27 -18.18
CA GLU A 318 -6.36 22.95 -17.28
C GLU A 318 -5.88 22.33 -15.97
N ALA A 319 -4.83 21.50 -16.00
CA ALA A 319 -4.23 20.93 -14.80
C ALA A 319 -3.59 22.01 -13.91
N VAL A 320 -2.93 23.02 -14.50
CA VAL A 320 -2.40 24.17 -13.74
C VAL A 320 -3.52 25.03 -13.17
N GLN A 321 -4.55 25.37 -13.96
CA GLN A 321 -5.70 26.13 -13.47
C GLN A 321 -6.39 25.42 -12.29
N LEU A 322 -6.56 24.10 -12.37
CA LEU A 322 -7.13 23.30 -11.28
C LEU A 322 -6.29 23.35 -10.00
N ILE A 323 -4.96 23.44 -10.11
CA ILE A 323 -4.03 23.60 -8.98
C ILE A 323 -4.12 25.01 -8.39
N GLU A 324 -4.29 26.04 -9.23
CA GLU A 324 -4.45 27.44 -8.80
C GLU A 324 -5.81 27.68 -8.12
N ASP A 325 -6.85 26.96 -8.54
CA ASP A 325 -8.20 27.02 -7.97
C ASP A 325 -8.37 26.19 -6.66
N MET A 326 -7.30 25.54 -6.17
CA MET A 326 -7.35 24.74 -4.95
C MET A 326 -7.66 25.58 -3.70
N PRO A 327 -8.59 25.16 -2.82
CA PRO A 327 -8.88 25.86 -1.56
C PRO A 327 -7.85 25.58 -0.45
N MET A 328 -6.80 24.81 -0.74
CA MET A 328 -5.69 24.48 0.15
C MET A 328 -4.36 24.53 -0.61
N GLU A 329 -3.23 24.65 0.12
CA GLU A 329 -1.91 24.62 -0.52
C GLU A 329 -1.66 23.27 -1.23
N PRO A 330 -1.26 23.26 -2.52
CA PRO A 330 -1.01 22.01 -3.24
C PRO A 330 0.25 21.30 -2.71
N ASN A 331 0.09 20.03 -2.35
CA ASN A 331 1.19 19.21 -1.84
C ASN A 331 2.19 18.80 -2.94
N ASP A 332 3.30 18.19 -2.53
CA ASP A 332 4.38 17.73 -3.40
C ASP A 332 3.96 16.59 -4.36
N VAL A 333 2.97 15.78 -4.00
CA VAL A 333 2.41 14.72 -4.86
C VAL A 333 1.69 15.31 -6.07
N ILE A 334 0.88 16.35 -5.88
CA ILE A 334 0.15 17.04 -6.96
C ILE A 334 1.13 17.64 -7.98
N TRP A 335 2.14 18.38 -7.50
CA TRP A 335 3.19 18.92 -8.37
C TRP A 335 3.99 17.80 -9.06
N ASN A 336 4.21 16.66 -8.40
CA ASN A 336 4.88 15.52 -9.03
C ASN A 336 4.04 14.84 -10.12
N SER A 337 2.71 14.80 -9.98
CA SER A 337 1.80 14.37 -11.06
C SER A 337 1.89 15.31 -12.26
N LEU A 338 1.87 16.63 -12.05
CA LEU A 338 2.06 17.61 -13.13
C LEU A 338 3.43 17.46 -13.80
N LEU A 339 4.51 17.34 -13.03
CA LEU A 339 5.86 17.11 -13.55
C LEU A 339 5.97 15.82 -14.39
N ALA A 340 5.29 14.74 -13.96
CA ALA A 340 5.24 13.49 -14.70
C ALA A 340 4.49 13.62 -16.04
N ALA A 341 3.40 14.38 -16.07
CA ALA A 341 2.67 14.72 -17.28
C ALA A 341 3.50 15.60 -18.23
N CYS A 342 4.14 16.66 -17.71
CA CYS A 342 5.01 17.53 -18.52
C CYS A 342 6.14 16.77 -19.21
N ARG A 343 6.68 15.70 -18.61
CA ARG A 343 7.63 14.79 -19.29
C ARG A 343 7.02 14.10 -20.50
N VAL A 344 5.79 13.58 -20.39
CA VAL A 344 5.11 12.85 -21.47
C VAL A 344 4.75 13.81 -22.62
N GLN A 345 4.31 15.02 -22.29
CA GLN A 345 3.94 16.05 -23.28
C GLN A 345 5.13 16.91 -23.78
N GLY A 346 6.33 16.73 -23.23
CA GLY A 346 7.53 17.50 -23.61
C GLY A 346 7.56 18.96 -23.14
N ASN A 347 6.67 19.39 -22.24
CA ASN A 347 6.63 20.78 -21.74
C ASN A 347 7.71 21.05 -20.68
N VAL A 348 8.88 21.49 -21.15
CA VAL A 348 10.07 21.70 -20.30
C VAL A 348 9.92 22.85 -19.29
N GLU A 349 9.19 23.90 -19.64
CA GLU A 349 9.04 25.09 -18.79
C GLU A 349 8.12 24.80 -17.60
N MET A 350 6.97 24.18 -17.87
CA MET A 350 6.04 23.76 -16.83
C MET A 350 6.62 22.65 -15.94
N ALA A 351 7.44 21.75 -16.51
CA ALA A 351 8.22 20.78 -15.74
C ALA A 351 9.20 21.48 -14.77
N ALA A 352 9.93 22.49 -15.23
CA ALA A 352 10.85 23.24 -14.37
C ALA A 352 10.12 23.94 -13.22
N TYR A 353 8.97 24.58 -13.51
CA TYR A 353 8.11 25.21 -12.50
C TYR A 353 7.58 24.22 -11.46
N ALA A 354 7.00 23.09 -11.90
CA ALA A 354 6.51 22.05 -11.00
C ALA A 354 7.63 21.47 -10.13
N ALA A 355 8.81 21.24 -10.70
CA ALA A 355 9.97 20.75 -9.97
C ALA A 355 10.55 21.76 -8.96
N GLU A 356 10.43 23.07 -9.21
CA GLU A 356 10.78 24.11 -8.25
C GLU A 356 9.86 24.06 -7.02
N LYS A 357 8.54 23.94 -7.23
CA LYS A 357 7.55 23.80 -6.15
C LYS A 357 7.83 22.57 -5.28
N ILE A 358 8.11 21.41 -5.89
CA ILE A 358 8.48 20.19 -5.14
C ILE A 358 9.76 20.40 -4.33
N GLN A 359 10.77 21.08 -4.88
CA GLN A 359 12.03 21.32 -4.17
C GLN A 359 11.90 22.23 -2.95
N VAL A 360 10.88 23.11 -2.91
CA VAL A 360 10.55 23.92 -1.74
C VAL A 360 9.78 23.10 -0.70
N LEU A 361 8.82 22.27 -1.13
CA LEU A 361 7.94 21.49 -0.26
C LEU A 361 8.61 20.24 0.34
N ALA A 362 9.41 19.53 -0.46
CA ALA A 362 9.99 18.23 -0.16
C ALA A 362 11.40 18.08 -0.79
N PRO A 363 12.41 18.85 -0.31
CA PRO A 363 13.74 18.94 -0.91
C PRO A 363 14.51 17.61 -0.96
N GLU A 364 14.15 16.64 -0.12
CA GLU A 364 14.72 15.30 -0.04
C GLU A 364 14.15 14.29 -1.06
N ARG A 365 13.01 14.59 -1.71
CA ARG A 365 12.40 13.67 -2.70
C ARG A 365 13.21 13.58 -3.98
N THR A 366 14.13 12.62 -4.01
CA THR A 366 15.05 12.35 -5.12
C THR A 366 14.35 12.07 -6.46
N GLY A 367 13.13 11.55 -6.44
CA GLY A 367 12.32 11.29 -7.63
C GLY A 367 12.06 12.52 -8.50
N SER A 368 11.83 13.70 -7.88
CA SER A 368 11.54 14.94 -8.61
C SER A 368 12.75 15.43 -9.42
N TYR A 369 13.95 15.43 -8.82
CA TYR A 369 15.21 15.76 -9.49
C TYR A 369 15.52 14.78 -10.64
N VAL A 370 15.29 13.48 -10.43
CA VAL A 370 15.46 12.47 -11.48
C VAL A 370 14.49 12.73 -12.64
N LEU A 371 13.24 13.06 -12.32
CA LEU A 371 12.21 13.31 -13.32
C LEU A 371 12.50 14.61 -14.10
N LEU A 372 12.91 15.69 -13.45
CA LEU A 372 13.37 16.93 -14.11
C LEU A 372 14.64 16.71 -14.95
N SER A 373 15.63 15.99 -14.41
CA SER A 373 16.83 15.57 -15.16
C SER A 373 16.44 14.78 -16.42
N ASN A 374 15.40 13.96 -16.35
CA ASN A 374 14.91 13.19 -17.48
C ASN A 374 14.24 14.10 -18.52
N VAL A 375 13.41 15.06 -18.11
CA VAL A 375 12.81 16.06 -19.01
C VAL A 375 13.89 16.85 -19.77
N TYR A 376 14.92 17.35 -19.07
CA TYR A 376 16.01 18.06 -19.73
C TYR A 376 16.81 17.18 -20.69
N ALA A 377 17.03 15.91 -20.37
CA ALA A 377 17.70 14.97 -21.29
C ALA A 377 16.85 14.71 -22.55
N SER A 378 15.54 14.45 -22.41
CA SER A 378 14.63 14.28 -23.56
C SER A 378 14.56 15.52 -24.46
N ALA A 379 14.74 16.71 -23.89
CA ALA A 379 14.78 17.98 -24.63
C ALA A 379 16.18 18.39 -25.13
N GLY A 380 17.21 17.54 -24.98
CA GLY A 380 18.60 17.86 -25.37
C GLY A 380 19.29 18.94 -24.54
N ARG A 381 18.70 19.37 -23.40
CA ARG A 381 19.24 20.38 -22.48
C ARG A 381 20.26 19.76 -21.51
N TRP A 382 21.30 19.14 -22.05
CA TRP A 382 22.33 18.40 -21.29
C TRP A 382 22.99 19.23 -20.17
N ASN A 383 23.20 20.54 -20.40
CA ASN A 383 23.76 21.45 -19.38
C ASN A 383 22.85 21.59 -18.16
N ASP A 384 21.52 21.63 -18.35
CA ASP A 384 20.57 21.76 -17.23
C ASP A 384 20.34 20.43 -16.53
N MET A 385 20.33 19.31 -17.29
CA MET A 385 20.42 17.96 -16.73
C MET A 385 21.65 17.82 -15.82
N ALA A 386 22.83 18.29 -16.25
CA ALA A 386 24.06 18.23 -15.48
C ALA A 386 23.97 19.06 -14.18
N LYS A 387 23.39 20.26 -14.22
CA LYS A 387 23.14 21.09 -13.01
C LYS A 387 22.24 20.36 -12.00
N VAL A 388 21.15 19.75 -12.46
CA VAL A 388 20.23 18.99 -11.57
C VAL A 388 20.96 17.81 -10.92
N ARG A 389 21.72 17.03 -11.69
CA ARG A 389 22.52 15.90 -11.16
C ARG A 389 23.63 16.35 -10.22
N LEU A 390 24.26 17.50 -10.46
CA LEU A 390 25.24 18.10 -9.55
C LEU A 390 24.58 18.49 -8.22
N SER A 391 23.43 19.17 -8.25
CA SER A 391 22.69 19.56 -7.05
C SER A 391 22.25 18.35 -6.22
N MET A 392 21.82 17.25 -6.86
CA MET A 392 21.56 15.99 -6.16
C MET A 392 22.80 15.48 -5.40
N LYS A 393 23.97 15.50 -6.04
CA LYS A 393 25.23 15.06 -5.44
C LYS A 393 25.67 15.95 -4.28
N GLU A 394 25.53 17.27 -4.41
CA GLU A 394 25.82 18.25 -3.37
C GLU A 394 24.91 18.09 -2.14
N LYS A 395 23.63 17.80 -2.36
CA LYS A 395 22.65 17.49 -1.30
C LYS A 395 22.77 16.05 -0.75
N GLY A 396 23.72 15.24 -1.23
CA GLY A 396 23.90 13.84 -0.81
C GLY A 396 22.78 12.89 -1.25
N LEU A 397 21.89 13.32 -2.14
CA LEU A 397 20.70 12.58 -2.57
C LEU A 397 21.08 11.39 -3.45
N ARG A 398 20.62 10.19 -3.06
CA ARG A 398 20.79 8.95 -3.83
C ARG A 398 19.47 8.50 -4.44
N LYS A 399 19.48 8.20 -5.73
CA LYS A 399 18.35 7.57 -6.42
C LYS A 399 18.33 6.07 -6.08
N PRO A 400 17.19 5.48 -5.66
CA PRO A 400 17.06 4.02 -5.56
C PRO A 400 17.15 3.38 -6.96
N PRO A 401 17.82 2.22 -7.11
CA PRO A 401 17.88 1.53 -8.39
C PRO A 401 16.47 1.11 -8.85
N GLY A 402 16.23 1.17 -10.16
CA GLY A 402 15.02 0.60 -10.73
C GLY A 402 15.19 -0.91 -10.84
N THR A 403 14.36 -1.66 -10.12
CA THR A 403 14.44 -3.12 -10.05
C THR A 403 13.14 -3.77 -10.50
N SER A 404 13.28 -4.92 -11.15
CA SER A 404 12.16 -5.79 -11.53
C SER A 404 12.30 -7.13 -10.84
N SER A 405 11.28 -7.55 -10.08
CA SER A 405 11.24 -8.84 -9.41
C SER A 405 10.25 -9.80 -10.08
N ILE A 406 10.59 -11.09 -10.04
CA ILE A 406 9.78 -12.20 -10.55
C ILE A 406 9.89 -13.38 -9.58
N GLN A 407 8.76 -14.01 -9.25
CA GLN A 407 8.74 -15.20 -8.40
C GLN A 407 8.65 -16.46 -9.27
N ILE A 408 9.62 -17.38 -9.11
CA ILE A 408 9.66 -18.67 -9.80
C ILE A 408 9.90 -19.77 -8.76
N ARG A 409 9.02 -20.77 -8.73
CA ARG A 409 9.11 -21.94 -7.83
C ARG A 409 9.28 -21.55 -6.34
N GLY A 410 8.55 -20.51 -5.92
CA GLY A 410 8.58 -19.98 -4.56
C GLY A 410 9.74 -19.01 -4.26
N LYS A 411 10.78 -18.94 -5.10
CA LYS A 411 11.91 -18.03 -4.92
C LYS A 411 11.67 -16.71 -5.67
N THR A 412 11.96 -15.59 -5.04
CA THR A 412 12.00 -14.26 -5.69
C THR A 412 13.37 -14.04 -6.33
N HIS A 413 13.36 -13.59 -7.58
CA HIS A 413 14.54 -13.19 -8.33
C HIS A 413 14.38 -11.72 -8.71
N GLU A 414 15.35 -10.89 -8.34
CA GLU A 414 15.37 -9.46 -8.64
C GLU A 414 16.45 -9.15 -9.68
N PHE A 415 16.14 -8.24 -10.59
CA PHE A 415 17.03 -7.78 -11.65
C PHE A 415 17.17 -6.26 -11.60
N THR A 416 18.39 -5.76 -11.80
CA THR A 416 18.69 -4.36 -12.09
C THR A 416 18.83 -4.11 -13.60
N SER A 417 18.84 -2.86 -14.05
CA SER A 417 19.17 -2.57 -15.46
C SER A 417 20.66 -2.79 -15.71
N GLY A 418 21.00 -3.60 -16.70
CA GLY A 418 22.38 -4.01 -16.97
C GLY A 418 22.90 -5.11 -16.04
N ASP A 419 22.02 -5.85 -15.35
CA ASP A 419 22.45 -6.92 -14.44
C ASP A 419 23.29 -8.00 -15.15
N GLU A 420 24.30 -8.50 -14.43
CA GLU A 420 25.18 -9.60 -14.84
C GLU A 420 25.36 -10.63 -13.70
N SER A 421 24.73 -10.40 -12.53
CA SER A 421 24.97 -11.18 -11.31
C SER A 421 24.20 -12.49 -11.22
N HIS A 422 23.13 -12.65 -12.03
CA HIS A 422 22.26 -13.82 -11.94
C HIS A 422 22.96 -15.10 -12.47
N PRO A 423 22.90 -16.25 -11.76
CA PRO A 423 23.62 -17.47 -12.18
C PRO A 423 23.26 -18.01 -13.58
N GLU A 424 22.04 -17.69 -14.06
CA GLU A 424 21.55 -18.10 -15.38
C GLU A 424 21.68 -16.99 -16.46
N MET A 425 22.44 -15.92 -16.22
CA MET A 425 22.54 -14.78 -17.14
C MET A 425 22.80 -15.14 -18.61
N PRO A 426 23.71 -16.09 -18.97
CA PRO A 426 23.91 -16.48 -20.37
C PRO A 426 22.65 -17.03 -21.06
N ASN A 427 21.77 -17.71 -20.30
CA ASN A 427 20.50 -18.21 -20.81
C ASN A 427 19.46 -17.09 -20.96
N ILE A 428 19.49 -16.12 -20.04
CA ILE A 428 18.63 -14.93 -20.06
C ILE A 428 18.97 -14.05 -21.26
N GLU A 429 20.26 -13.83 -21.54
CA GLU A 429 20.74 -13.07 -22.70
C GLU A 429 20.39 -13.75 -24.03
N ALA A 430 20.63 -15.05 -24.16
CA ALA A 430 20.22 -15.81 -25.35
C ALA A 430 18.70 -15.74 -25.59
N MET A 431 17.89 -15.78 -24.54
CA MET A 431 16.43 -15.58 -24.63
C MET A 431 16.06 -14.14 -24.98
N LEU A 432 16.76 -13.13 -24.45
CA LEU A 432 16.56 -11.73 -24.82
C LEU A 432 16.81 -11.49 -26.31
N ASP A 433 17.88 -12.05 -26.86
CA ASP A 433 18.19 -11.96 -28.29
C ASP A 433 17.13 -12.66 -29.15
N GLU A 434 16.70 -13.87 -28.75
CA GLU A 434 15.62 -14.60 -29.43
C GLU A 434 14.30 -13.82 -29.44
N VAL A 435 13.89 -13.29 -28.29
CA VAL A 435 12.67 -12.49 -28.14
C VAL A 435 12.78 -11.20 -28.96
N SER A 436 13.93 -10.50 -28.89
CA SER A 436 14.15 -9.23 -29.59
C SER A 436 14.15 -9.40 -31.11
N GLN A 437 14.76 -10.47 -31.62
CA GLN A 437 14.76 -10.78 -33.05
C GLN A 437 13.33 -11.10 -33.54
N ARG A 438 12.58 -11.92 -32.79
CA ARG A 438 11.20 -12.27 -33.15
C ARG A 438 10.22 -11.08 -33.00
N ALA A 439 10.42 -10.24 -32.00
CA ALA A 439 9.66 -9.00 -31.83
C ALA A 439 9.91 -8.04 -33.01
N SER A 440 11.17 -7.88 -33.43
CA SER A 440 11.55 -7.07 -34.60
C SER A 440 10.86 -7.56 -35.88
N HIS A 441 10.83 -8.88 -36.13
CA HIS A 441 10.10 -9.47 -37.26
C HIS A 441 8.58 -9.24 -37.23
N LEU A 442 8.00 -8.95 -36.06
CA LEU A 442 6.58 -8.59 -35.90
C LEU A 442 6.34 -7.07 -35.92
N GLY A 443 7.38 -6.25 -36.11
CA GLY A 443 7.29 -4.79 -36.18
C GLY A 443 7.56 -4.04 -34.87
N HIS A 444 8.19 -4.67 -33.87
CA HIS A 444 8.71 -3.94 -32.71
C HIS A 444 9.88 -3.05 -33.13
N VAL A 445 9.79 -1.75 -32.82
CA VAL A 445 10.88 -0.79 -32.96
C VAL A 445 11.29 -0.34 -31.56
N PRO A 446 12.58 -0.43 -31.18
CA PRO A 446 13.04 0.06 -29.88
C PRO A 446 12.85 1.56 -29.72
N ASP A 447 12.20 2.00 -28.64
CA ASP A 447 11.95 3.42 -28.37
C ASP A 447 13.15 4.06 -27.65
N LEU A 448 14.10 4.54 -28.46
CA LEU A 448 15.36 5.15 -28.01
C LEU A 448 15.18 6.43 -27.19
N SER A 449 13.99 7.04 -27.16
CA SER A 449 13.71 8.21 -26.30
C SER A 449 13.79 7.88 -24.80
N ASN A 450 13.68 6.60 -24.45
CA ASN A 450 13.85 6.12 -23.07
C ASN A 450 15.32 6.09 -22.60
N VAL A 451 16.29 6.19 -23.52
CA VAL A 451 17.72 6.21 -23.17
C VAL A 451 18.21 7.65 -23.06
N LEU A 452 18.17 8.14 -21.83
CA LEU A 452 18.41 9.54 -21.46
C LEU A 452 19.90 9.83 -21.22
N MET A 453 20.74 9.34 -22.14
CA MET A 453 22.19 9.56 -22.17
C MET A 453 22.65 9.95 -23.58
N ASP A 454 23.65 10.81 -23.63
CA ASP A 454 24.24 11.32 -24.87
C ASP A 454 25.29 10.33 -25.39
N VAL A 455 24.79 9.29 -26.06
CA VAL A 455 25.56 8.21 -26.70
C VAL A 455 24.98 7.92 -28.08
N ASP A 456 25.71 7.19 -28.93
CA ASP A 456 25.23 6.80 -30.24
C ASP A 456 24.06 5.79 -30.18
N GLU A 457 23.32 5.66 -31.29
CA GLU A 457 22.11 4.84 -31.36
C GLU A 457 22.35 3.36 -31.05
N LYS A 458 23.53 2.79 -31.36
CA LYS A 458 23.82 1.38 -31.08
C LYS A 458 23.96 1.16 -29.58
N GLU A 459 24.65 2.07 -28.90
CA GLU A 459 24.79 2.05 -27.45
C GLU A 459 23.43 2.26 -26.77
N LYS A 460 22.54 3.11 -27.33
CA LYS A 460 21.15 3.22 -26.86
C LYS A 460 20.39 1.91 -26.99
N ILE A 461 20.45 1.25 -28.15
CA ILE A 461 19.80 -0.06 -28.37
C ILE A 461 20.32 -1.09 -27.36
N PHE A 462 21.64 -1.14 -27.13
CA PHE A 462 22.27 -2.07 -26.19
C PHE A 462 21.82 -1.84 -24.74
N MET A 463 21.77 -0.60 -24.26
CA MET A 463 21.27 -0.32 -22.92
C MET A 463 19.78 -0.62 -22.77
N LEU A 464 18.99 -0.32 -23.81
CA LEU A 464 17.54 -0.53 -23.83
C LEU A 464 17.16 -2.02 -23.88
N SER A 465 18.02 -2.91 -24.41
CA SER A 465 17.79 -4.36 -24.37
C SER A 465 17.99 -4.95 -22.97
N ARG A 466 18.88 -4.35 -22.15
CA ARG A 466 19.21 -4.80 -20.78
C ARG A 466 18.40 -4.15 -19.65
N HIS A 467 17.22 -3.59 -19.94
CA HIS A 467 16.30 -3.12 -18.90
C HIS A 467 15.84 -4.27 -17.99
N SER A 468 15.68 -4.01 -16.69
CA SER A 468 15.33 -5.05 -15.70
C SER A 468 14.00 -5.77 -16.01
N GLU A 469 13.02 -5.07 -16.58
CA GLU A 469 11.76 -5.64 -17.06
C GLU A 469 12.00 -6.73 -18.12
N LYS A 470 12.91 -6.49 -19.07
CA LYS A 470 13.24 -7.44 -20.13
C LYS A 470 14.01 -8.63 -19.57
N LEU A 471 14.97 -8.39 -18.68
CA LEU A 471 15.71 -9.45 -17.98
C LEU A 471 14.75 -10.38 -17.21
N ALA A 472 13.81 -9.81 -16.43
CA ALA A 472 12.79 -10.57 -15.71
C ALA A 472 11.82 -11.32 -16.66
N MET A 473 11.43 -10.73 -17.79
CA MET A 473 10.62 -11.41 -18.82
C MET A 473 11.35 -12.60 -19.45
N ALA A 474 12.60 -12.42 -19.86
CA ALA A 474 13.42 -13.50 -20.42
C ALA A 474 13.64 -14.61 -19.39
N TYR A 475 13.90 -14.28 -18.12
CA TYR A 475 13.98 -15.26 -17.04
C TYR A 475 12.66 -16.03 -16.86
N GLY A 476 11.53 -15.33 -16.87
CA GLY A 476 10.20 -15.95 -16.82
C GLY A 476 9.93 -16.89 -18.00
N LEU A 477 10.45 -16.59 -19.19
CA LEU A 477 10.30 -17.43 -20.39
C LEU A 477 11.14 -18.70 -20.35
N ILE A 478 12.35 -18.68 -19.79
CA ILE A 478 13.21 -19.88 -19.67
C ILE A 478 12.83 -20.77 -18.47
N SER A 479 12.41 -20.17 -17.35
CA SER A 479 12.27 -20.88 -16.07
C SER A 479 10.86 -21.37 -15.75
N SER A 480 9.85 -20.96 -16.53
CA SER A 480 8.44 -21.36 -16.35
C SER A 480 7.93 -22.34 -17.43
N ASN A 481 6.98 -23.19 -17.04
CA ASN A 481 6.34 -24.15 -17.94
C ASN A 481 5.42 -23.44 -18.95
N LYS A 482 5.28 -24.03 -20.14
CA LYS A 482 4.15 -23.72 -21.03
C LYS A 482 2.86 -24.24 -20.35
N GLY A 483 1.79 -23.48 -20.10
CA GLY A 483 1.53 -22.07 -20.42
C GLY A 483 1.39 -21.12 -19.21
N THR A 484 2.17 -21.31 -18.15
CA THR A 484 2.12 -20.53 -16.88
C THR A 484 2.26 -19.01 -17.09
N THR A 485 1.33 -18.20 -16.57
CA THR A 485 1.42 -16.72 -16.59
C THR A 485 2.73 -16.20 -15.97
N ILE A 486 3.44 -15.31 -16.66
CA ILE A 486 4.63 -14.63 -16.13
C ILE A 486 4.17 -13.40 -15.34
N ARG A 487 4.63 -13.25 -14.09
CA ARG A 487 4.30 -12.11 -13.22
C ARG A 487 5.55 -11.35 -12.85
N ILE A 488 5.58 -10.05 -13.11
CA ILE A 488 6.73 -9.18 -12.85
C ILE A 488 6.25 -7.95 -12.10
N VAL A 489 6.97 -7.56 -11.05
CA VAL A 489 6.73 -6.33 -10.29
C VAL A 489 7.91 -5.38 -10.52
N LYS A 490 7.61 -4.14 -10.92
CA LYS A 490 8.57 -3.06 -11.07
C LYS A 490 8.38 -2.06 -9.92
N ASN A 491 9.47 -1.65 -9.26
CA ASN A 491 9.44 -0.66 -8.19
C ASN A 491 9.25 0.80 -8.66
N LEU A 492 9.12 1.02 -9.97
CA LEU A 492 8.98 2.30 -10.67
C LEU A 492 7.95 2.14 -11.82
N ARG A 493 7.58 3.25 -12.48
CA ARG A 493 6.78 3.18 -13.72
C ARG A 493 7.58 2.48 -14.83
N VAL A 494 6.98 1.45 -15.44
CA VAL A 494 7.52 0.72 -16.59
C VAL A 494 7.62 1.67 -17.79
N CYS A 495 8.74 1.68 -18.51
CA CYS A 495 8.93 2.55 -19.68
C CYS A 495 8.13 2.08 -20.92
N SER A 496 7.87 3.00 -21.87
CA SER A 496 7.10 2.73 -23.10
C SER A 496 7.68 1.57 -23.91
N ASP A 497 9.01 1.52 -24.02
CA ASP A 497 9.72 0.44 -24.71
C ASP A 497 9.51 -0.93 -24.04
N CYS A 498 9.65 -1.02 -22.71
CA CYS A 498 9.47 -2.27 -21.98
C CYS A 498 8.01 -2.75 -22.01
N HIS A 499 7.05 -1.82 -21.95
CA HIS A 499 5.63 -2.10 -22.14
C HIS A 499 5.34 -2.63 -23.56
N SER A 500 5.91 -1.99 -24.59
CA SER A 500 5.82 -2.46 -25.99
C SER A 500 6.46 -3.85 -26.15
N PHE A 501 7.69 -4.04 -25.67
CA PHE A 501 8.40 -5.31 -25.72
C PHE A 501 7.61 -6.44 -25.05
N ALA A 502 6.97 -6.17 -23.90
CA ALA A 502 6.12 -7.15 -23.22
C ALA A 502 4.91 -7.58 -24.08
N LYS A 503 4.28 -6.66 -24.83
CA LYS A 503 3.24 -6.99 -25.81
C LYS A 503 3.78 -7.92 -26.89
N PHE A 504 4.95 -7.62 -27.47
CA PHE A 504 5.54 -8.49 -28.48
C PHE A 504 5.96 -9.86 -27.91
N ALA A 505 6.59 -9.92 -26.73
CA ALA A 505 6.95 -11.17 -26.05
C ALA A 505 5.72 -12.06 -25.78
N SER A 506 4.63 -11.47 -25.27
CA SER A 506 3.34 -12.16 -25.07
C SER A 506 2.80 -12.76 -26.38
N LYS A 507 2.86 -12.01 -27.48
CA LYS A 507 2.41 -12.44 -28.81
C LYS A 507 3.30 -13.53 -29.42
N VAL A 508 4.63 -13.39 -29.32
CA VAL A 508 5.62 -14.34 -29.90
C VAL A 508 5.51 -15.72 -29.24
N TYR A 509 5.44 -15.76 -27.91
CA TYR A 509 5.47 -17.03 -27.16
C TYR A 509 4.08 -17.54 -26.78
N ASN A 510 3.01 -16.81 -27.13
CA ASN A 510 1.63 -17.05 -26.69
C ASN A 510 1.54 -17.24 -25.17
N ARG A 511 2.08 -16.29 -24.42
CA ARG A 511 2.11 -16.29 -22.95
C ARG A 511 1.39 -15.06 -22.43
N GLU A 512 0.63 -15.22 -21.35
CA GLU A 512 0.19 -14.08 -20.56
C GLU A 512 1.38 -13.53 -19.77
N ILE A 513 1.53 -12.21 -19.79
CA ILE A 513 2.47 -11.46 -18.96
C ILE A 513 1.65 -10.47 -18.14
N ILE A 514 1.72 -10.55 -16.83
CA ILE A 514 1.18 -9.55 -15.91
C ILE A 514 2.36 -8.74 -15.40
N LEU A 515 2.40 -7.46 -15.77
CA LEU A 515 3.45 -6.55 -15.37
C LEU A 515 2.84 -5.48 -14.46
N ARG A 516 3.22 -5.49 -13.17
CA ARG A 516 2.80 -4.50 -12.18
C ARG A 516 3.84 -3.38 -12.15
N ASP A 517 3.39 -2.14 -12.32
CA ASP A 517 4.18 -0.96 -11.96
C ASP A 517 3.71 -0.37 -10.62
N ASN A 518 4.23 0.78 -10.23
CA ASN A 518 3.89 1.43 -8.97
C ASN A 518 2.44 1.97 -8.92
N ASN A 519 1.73 2.04 -10.05
CA ASN A 519 0.39 2.64 -10.18
C ASN A 519 -0.69 1.63 -10.60
N ARG A 520 -0.38 0.63 -11.45
CA ARG A 520 -1.36 -0.34 -11.98
C ARG A 520 -0.75 -1.65 -12.48
N PHE A 521 -1.65 -2.58 -12.81
CA PHE A 521 -1.34 -3.81 -13.54
C PHE A 521 -1.55 -3.64 -15.05
N HIS A 522 -0.59 -4.15 -15.81
CA HIS A 522 -0.65 -4.31 -17.25
C HIS A 522 -0.90 -5.79 -17.55
N TYR A 523 -2.14 -6.15 -17.88
CA TYR A 523 -2.50 -7.52 -18.28
C TYR A 523 -2.26 -7.70 -19.77
N ILE A 524 -1.19 -8.38 -20.12
CA ILE A 524 -0.72 -8.50 -21.49
C ILE A 524 -1.03 -9.90 -22.01
N ARG A 525 -1.97 -9.99 -22.95
CA ARG A 525 -2.45 -11.22 -23.58
C ARG A 525 -2.44 -11.04 -25.10
N GLN A 526 -1.76 -11.94 -25.83
CA GLN A 526 -1.68 -11.94 -27.31
C GLN A 526 -1.20 -10.62 -27.93
N GLY A 527 -0.39 -9.85 -27.20
CA GLY A 527 0.12 -8.54 -27.63
C GLY A 527 -0.85 -7.37 -27.51
N LYS A 528 -1.96 -7.54 -26.79
CA LYS A 528 -2.80 -6.44 -26.28
C LYS A 528 -2.55 -6.28 -24.78
N CYS A 529 -2.63 -5.04 -24.27
CA CYS A 529 -2.56 -4.73 -22.85
C CYS A 529 -3.92 -4.20 -22.35
N SER A 530 -4.28 -4.45 -21.10
CA SER A 530 -5.47 -3.89 -20.44
C SER A 530 -5.52 -2.36 -20.46
N CYS A 531 -4.38 -1.67 -20.53
CA CYS A 531 -4.32 -0.21 -20.54
C CYS A 531 -4.77 0.46 -21.85
N GLY A 532 -5.12 -0.31 -22.89
CA GLY A 532 -5.54 0.25 -24.19
C GLY A 532 -4.50 1.13 -24.89
N ASP A 533 -3.21 0.98 -24.54
CA ASP A 533 -2.11 1.88 -24.90
C ASP A 533 -2.22 3.34 -24.39
N PHE A 534 -3.17 3.62 -23.49
CA PHE A 534 -3.18 4.84 -22.67
C PHE A 534 -2.16 4.70 -21.52
N TRP A 535 -0.86 4.77 -21.85
CA TRP A 535 0.29 4.38 -21.01
C TRP A 535 0.62 5.36 -19.87
#